data_AF-A0A372YTZ0-F1
#
_entry.id   AF-A0A372YTZ0-F1
#
_cell.length_a   1.000
_cell.length_b   1.000
_cell.length_c   1.000
_cell.angle_alpha   90.00
_cell.angle_beta   90.00
_cell.angle_gamma   90.00
#
_symmetry.space_group_name_H-M   'P 1'
#
loop_
_entity.id
_entity.type
_entity.pdbx_description
1 polymer ?
#
loop_
_entity_poly.entity_id
_entity_poly.type
_entity_poly.pdbx_seq_one_letter_code
_entity_poly.pdbx_strand_id
1 'polypeptide(L)'
;MRKTKVFTIFLGVSLLAVNVLPNIEKKLFAEEEHSETRKGSSYGDQTGMFLKMDEDGKITYVKANPEGVKEDITLPEDTDEEVTFDVEMETKDGASAEVGHYDTIEDAVKTANMLQLTRSMMRSANSDVDVSVYSKNVLRSTTKPSIVKFKVLDGGMTTPYKEVDTNISGYTSAVYAVDAAYLGTVDGKVKFRMAGVTGLVDAKYVTIQEYTAKVNVSYYYVTKNKLYHQIFTPYYSSSQRVGNAPAYLKENTKYFSYDGHYFYTAFETMINDYQKDVYSHAVNKESPYYNYYQFLSMRTVSSFTADHLNKRLLEGTTNTKSKLRNRGVDFINAQQYGTNAALAFGLAVNESAWGNSSIAQEKNNIFGLNAVDTSPGTSANTFASVAACINDFAKNWVSLGYTDPYDWRYYGPHLGDKQSGMNVQYASDPYWGEKAAAQGYFLEDLSGKKDSDKYTLVIDTGVKPISIYKDAKTSSKEYYQNGNSNSKVIHQFPFVVLDTVKNSQGTWYKIRTDCILKADRSAKNNDSNGLYDYTYNYGYIKVKDSMMVIYEGNQDANHDKVPDTPDKPDEKVLPGDVNGDGKLSPADYVKIKNHIMGVTKLKGTPLKAADANQDGKISPADYVVVKNRIMGK
;
A
#
# COMPACT_ATOMS: atom_id res chain seq x y z
N MET A 1 40.75 10.82 49.93
CA MET A 1 39.91 9.77 50.56
C MET A 1 38.45 10.12 50.36
N ARG A 2 37.81 9.60 49.30
CA ARG A 2 36.35 9.68 49.08
C ARG A 2 35.79 8.28 49.32
N LYS A 3 34.81 8.18 50.23
CA LYS A 3 34.20 6.93 50.68
C LYS A 3 33.40 6.29 49.54
N THR A 4 33.88 5.15 49.05
CA THR A 4 33.10 4.22 48.24
C THR A 4 32.03 3.60 49.13
N LYS A 5 30.75 3.89 48.87
CA LYS A 5 29.64 3.13 49.47
C LYS A 5 29.43 1.89 48.61
N VAL A 6 29.91 0.75 49.10
CA VAL A 6 29.53 -0.58 48.61
C VAL A 6 28.11 -0.83 49.10
N PHE A 7 27.15 -0.97 48.19
CA PHE A 7 25.82 -1.49 48.49
C PHE A 7 25.86 -3.01 48.30
N THR A 8 25.85 -3.75 49.41
CA THR A 8 25.61 -5.19 49.40
C THR A 8 24.10 -5.41 49.53
N ILE A 9 23.46 -5.91 48.48
CA ILE A 9 22.05 -6.33 48.51
C ILE A 9 22.03 -7.86 48.66
N PHE A 10 21.52 -8.33 49.79
CA PHE A 10 21.17 -9.74 49.98
C PHE A 10 19.86 -10.02 49.22
N LEU A 11 19.92 -10.86 48.18
CA LEU A 11 18.73 -11.49 47.59
C LEU A 11 18.62 -12.91 48.15
N GLY A 12 17.75 -13.09 49.14
CA GLY A 12 17.22 -14.41 49.47
C GLY A 12 15.97 -14.66 48.63
N VAL A 13 16.12 -15.30 47.48
CA VAL A 13 14.97 -15.81 46.70
C VAL A 13 14.87 -17.31 46.97
N SER A 14 13.94 -17.68 47.85
CA SER A 14 13.52 -19.06 47.99
C SER A 14 12.74 -19.47 46.73
N LEU A 15 13.32 -20.35 45.92
CA LEU A 15 12.62 -21.08 44.87
C LEU A 15 11.45 -21.86 45.50
N LEU A 16 10.20 -21.47 45.20
CA LEU A 16 9.08 -22.38 45.32
C LEU A 16 8.97 -23.18 44.02
N ALA A 17 9.19 -24.48 44.12
CA ALA A 17 8.94 -25.44 43.06
C ALA A 17 7.46 -25.36 42.61
N VAL A 18 7.25 -25.06 41.33
CA VAL A 18 5.95 -25.22 40.68
C VAL A 18 5.94 -26.59 40.02
N ASN A 19 4.97 -27.41 40.42
CA ASN A 19 4.78 -28.77 39.93
C ASN A 19 4.63 -28.81 38.41
N VAL A 20 5.41 -29.72 37.81
CA VAL A 20 5.32 -30.15 36.42
C VAL A 20 4.01 -30.90 36.21
N LEU A 21 3.17 -30.43 35.27
CA LEU A 21 2.14 -31.24 34.64
C LEU A 21 2.58 -31.58 33.20
N PRO A 22 2.24 -32.77 32.69
CA PRO A 22 2.98 -33.39 31.60
C PRO A 22 2.65 -32.81 30.23
N ASN A 23 3.70 -32.81 29.40
CA ASN A 23 3.74 -32.66 27.95
C ASN A 23 2.46 -33.08 27.22
N ILE A 24 1.93 -32.17 26.41
CA ILE A 24 1.26 -32.53 25.16
C ILE A 24 2.23 -32.12 24.05
N GLU A 25 2.86 -33.12 23.44
CA GLU A 25 3.82 -32.95 22.36
C GLU A 25 3.21 -32.27 21.14
N LYS A 26 4.03 -31.36 20.59
CA LYS A 26 4.08 -30.85 19.23
C LYS A 26 3.50 -31.79 18.17
N LYS A 27 2.74 -31.21 17.23
CA LYS A 27 2.98 -31.28 15.78
C LYS A 27 1.99 -30.40 15.04
N LEU A 28 2.42 -29.20 14.65
CA LEU A 28 1.85 -28.42 13.54
C LEU A 28 2.77 -27.24 13.22
N PHE A 29 4.03 -27.55 12.91
CA PHE A 29 4.87 -26.65 12.12
C PHE A 29 5.12 -27.36 10.81
N ALA A 30 4.29 -27.06 9.82
CA ALA A 30 4.77 -27.18 8.46
C ALA A 30 5.86 -26.11 8.33
N GLU A 31 7.11 -26.56 8.24
CA GLU A 31 8.19 -25.77 7.67
C GLU A 31 7.76 -25.42 6.23
N GLU A 32 7.14 -24.26 6.06
CA GLU A 32 7.08 -23.65 4.74
C GLU A 32 8.45 -23.07 4.45
N GLU A 33 9.07 -23.63 3.40
CA GLU A 33 10.32 -23.20 2.81
C GLU A 33 10.47 -21.67 2.79
N HIS A 34 11.69 -21.23 3.09
CA HIS A 34 12.20 -19.89 2.81
C HIS A 34 12.05 -19.56 1.33
N SER A 35 10.85 -19.18 0.91
CA SER A 35 10.61 -18.59 -0.40
C SER A 35 11.17 -17.16 -0.36
N GLU A 36 12.44 -17.01 -0.70
CA GLU A 36 13.09 -15.74 -1.08
C GLU A 36 12.50 -15.12 -2.37
N THR A 37 11.34 -15.57 -2.84
CA THR A 37 10.77 -15.09 -4.09
C THR A 37 10.00 -13.79 -3.90
N ARG A 38 10.58 -12.73 -4.47
CA ARG A 38 10.03 -11.39 -4.75
C ARG A 38 8.71 -11.46 -5.53
N LYS A 39 7.64 -11.97 -4.94
CA LYS A 39 6.31 -12.03 -5.57
C LYS A 39 5.68 -10.63 -5.54
N GLY A 40 5.46 -10.04 -6.72
CA GLY A 40 4.72 -8.77 -6.88
C GLY A 40 5.53 -7.47 -6.94
N SER A 41 6.86 -7.52 -6.98
CA SER A 41 7.75 -6.35 -6.81
C SER A 41 7.57 -5.18 -7.81
N SER A 42 7.39 -3.98 -7.24
CA SER A 42 7.48 -2.65 -7.87
C SER A 42 8.78 -2.43 -8.67
N TYR A 43 8.80 -1.41 -9.54
CA TYR A 43 9.98 -1.04 -10.33
C TYR A 43 11.22 -0.79 -9.45
N GLY A 44 11.02 -0.13 -8.31
CA GLY A 44 12.13 0.23 -7.43
C GLY A 44 12.80 -0.97 -6.79
N ASP A 45 12.02 -1.99 -6.48
CA ASP A 45 12.51 -3.26 -5.95
C ASP A 45 13.34 -4.04 -7.01
N GLN A 46 12.98 -3.91 -8.29
CA GLN A 46 13.66 -4.61 -9.39
C GLN A 46 14.98 -3.93 -9.79
N THR A 47 15.01 -2.60 -9.79
CA THR A 47 16.15 -1.81 -10.29
C THR A 47 17.09 -1.32 -9.20
N GLY A 48 16.69 -1.42 -7.93
CA GLY A 48 17.40 -0.75 -6.85
C GLY A 48 17.35 0.78 -7.02
N MET A 49 16.24 1.31 -7.53
CA MET A 49 16.01 2.76 -7.56
C MET A 49 14.73 3.09 -6.80
N PHE A 50 14.81 3.94 -5.80
CA PHE A 50 13.70 4.21 -4.90
C PHE A 50 13.03 5.54 -5.17
N LEU A 51 11.77 5.63 -4.75
CA LEU A 51 10.93 6.79 -4.95
C LEU A 51 11.03 7.72 -3.76
N LYS A 52 11.51 8.93 -4.02
CA LYS A 52 11.39 10.06 -3.10
C LYS A 52 10.28 10.99 -3.60
N MET A 53 9.42 11.42 -2.68
CA MET A 53 8.43 12.46 -2.91
C MET A 53 8.78 13.71 -2.08
N ASP A 54 8.51 14.90 -2.63
CA ASP A 54 8.53 16.16 -1.90
C ASP A 54 7.11 16.71 -1.63
N GLU A 55 7.01 17.80 -0.88
CA GLU A 55 5.73 18.39 -0.45
C GLU A 55 4.82 18.83 -1.62
N ASP A 56 5.39 19.06 -2.81
CA ASP A 56 4.67 19.41 -4.04
C ASP A 56 4.26 18.16 -4.85
N GLY A 57 4.55 16.97 -4.30
CA GLY A 57 4.22 15.68 -4.88
C GLY A 57 5.11 15.31 -6.05
N LYS A 58 6.22 16.02 -6.27
CA LYS A 58 7.18 15.68 -7.32
C LYS A 58 7.94 14.43 -6.88
N ILE A 59 8.16 13.55 -7.85
CA ILE A 59 8.78 12.24 -7.61
C ILE A 59 10.13 12.19 -8.31
N THR A 60 11.14 11.74 -7.59
CA THR A 60 12.47 11.48 -8.13
C THR A 60 12.94 10.09 -7.76
N TYR A 61 13.70 9.47 -8.67
CA TYR A 61 14.42 8.25 -8.37
C TYR A 61 15.72 8.58 -7.64
N VAL A 62 15.96 7.86 -6.57
CA VAL A 62 17.22 7.88 -5.82
C VAL A 62 17.81 6.48 -5.84
N LYS A 63 19.12 6.36 -6.09
CA LYS A 63 19.77 5.05 -6.11
C LYS A 63 19.69 4.42 -4.72
N ALA A 64 19.19 3.19 -4.66
CA ALA A 64 19.28 2.33 -3.50
C ALA A 64 20.72 2.15 -3.10
N ASN A 65 21.08 2.46 -1.85
CA ASN A 65 22.37 2.07 -1.28
C ASN A 65 23.52 2.28 -2.29
N PRO A 66 23.80 3.53 -2.69
CA PRO A 66 24.65 3.82 -3.83
C PRO A 66 26.07 3.24 -3.69
N GLU A 67 26.50 3.03 -2.45
CA GLU A 67 27.79 2.50 -2.00
C GLU A 67 27.82 0.97 -1.87
N GLY A 68 26.66 0.28 -1.99
CA GLY A 68 26.58 -1.18 -1.84
C GLY A 68 26.84 -1.67 -0.41
N VAL A 69 26.63 -0.81 0.60
CA VAL A 69 26.85 -1.12 2.01
C VAL A 69 25.82 -2.15 2.45
N LYS A 70 26.29 -3.32 2.88
CA LYS A 70 25.45 -4.30 3.58
C LYS A 70 25.82 -4.33 5.05
N GLU A 71 24.81 -4.51 5.89
CA GLU A 71 24.99 -4.66 7.31
C GLU A 71 25.15 -6.14 7.67
N ASP A 72 25.96 -6.41 8.70
CA ASP A 72 26.18 -7.76 9.21
C ASP A 72 24.91 -8.33 9.85
N ILE A 73 24.54 -9.54 9.44
CA ILE A 73 23.38 -10.29 9.94
C ILE A 73 23.82 -11.48 10.81
N THR A 74 25.09 -11.56 11.19
CA THR A 74 25.60 -12.54 12.13
C THR A 74 25.29 -12.06 13.55
N LEU A 75 24.60 -12.88 14.34
CA LEU A 75 24.38 -12.61 15.75
C LEU A 75 25.53 -13.19 16.58
N PRO A 76 25.81 -12.63 17.78
CA PRO A 76 26.87 -13.17 18.63
C PRO A 76 26.69 -14.66 18.94
N GLU A 77 25.46 -15.09 19.22
CA GLU A 77 25.12 -16.49 19.48
C GLU A 77 25.21 -17.43 18.25
N ASP A 78 25.34 -16.88 17.04
CA ASP A 78 25.57 -17.70 15.83
C ASP A 78 27.04 -18.15 15.71
N THR A 79 27.94 -17.51 16.44
CA THR A 79 29.41 -17.70 16.28
C THR A 79 30.11 -18.19 17.53
N ASP A 80 29.45 -18.12 18.67
CA ASP A 80 30.00 -18.57 19.94
C ASP A 80 28.92 -19.32 20.74
N GLU A 81 29.18 -20.61 20.96
CA GLU A 81 28.29 -21.54 21.67
C GLU A 81 28.21 -21.26 23.18
N GLU A 82 29.13 -20.45 23.74
CA GLU A 82 29.15 -20.06 25.16
C GLU A 82 28.48 -18.71 25.45
N VAL A 83 27.75 -18.13 24.49
CA VAL A 83 27.08 -16.83 24.66
C VAL A 83 25.90 -16.94 25.62
N THR A 84 25.92 -16.11 26.67
CA THR A 84 24.79 -15.88 27.57
C THR A 84 23.97 -14.65 27.18
N PHE A 85 22.75 -14.60 27.70
CA PHE A 85 21.89 -13.43 27.66
C PHE A 85 21.86 -12.77 29.04
N ASP A 86 22.48 -11.59 29.12
CA ASP A 86 22.66 -10.84 30.35
C ASP A 86 21.49 -9.87 30.54
N VAL A 87 20.87 -9.92 31.72
CA VAL A 87 19.76 -9.02 32.08
C VAL A 87 20.30 -7.91 32.94
N GLU A 88 20.12 -6.68 32.49
CA GLU A 88 20.51 -5.47 33.19
C GLU A 88 19.29 -4.64 33.57
N MET A 89 19.29 -4.10 34.78
CA MET A 89 18.35 -3.08 35.21
C MET A 89 19.01 -1.72 35.24
N GLU A 90 18.27 -0.69 34.87
CA GLU A 90 18.66 0.71 35.01
C GLU A 90 17.56 1.48 35.74
N THR A 91 17.93 2.23 36.77
CA THR A 91 17.03 3.17 37.45
C THR A 91 16.94 4.49 36.67
N LYS A 92 15.89 5.29 36.88
CA LYS A 92 15.72 6.58 36.18
C LYS A 92 16.83 7.61 36.42
N ASP A 93 17.63 7.47 37.49
CA ASP A 93 18.83 8.27 37.75
C ASP A 93 20.10 7.72 37.09
N GLY A 94 19.98 6.67 36.27
CA GLY A 94 21.04 6.11 35.43
C GLY A 94 21.96 5.12 36.14
N ALA A 95 21.59 4.64 37.34
CA ALA A 95 22.32 3.57 37.99
C ALA A 95 21.92 2.22 37.38
N SER A 96 22.89 1.51 36.81
CA SER A 96 22.66 0.18 36.24
C SER A 96 23.24 -0.94 37.12
N ALA A 97 22.60 -2.09 37.08
CA ALA A 97 23.07 -3.32 37.70
C ALA A 97 22.67 -4.53 36.85
N GLU A 98 23.60 -5.44 36.65
CA GLU A 98 23.32 -6.77 36.11
C GLU A 98 22.57 -7.58 37.17
N VAL A 99 21.51 -8.27 36.75
CA VAL A 99 20.57 -8.97 37.65
C VAL A 99 20.39 -10.45 37.32
N GLY A 100 20.99 -10.92 36.22
CA GLY A 100 21.03 -12.35 35.91
C GLY A 100 21.68 -12.65 34.55
N HIS A 101 22.11 -13.90 34.39
CA HIS A 101 22.59 -14.47 33.14
C HIS A 101 21.75 -15.70 32.80
N TYR A 102 21.45 -15.88 31.53
CA TYR A 102 20.57 -16.94 31.04
C TYR A 102 21.13 -17.57 29.77
N ASP A 103 20.96 -18.88 29.64
CA ASP A 103 21.39 -19.62 28.45
C ASP A 103 20.48 -19.36 27.24
N THR A 104 19.24 -18.90 27.48
CA THR A 104 18.25 -18.66 26.43
C THR A 104 17.70 -17.24 26.48
N ILE A 105 17.45 -16.67 25.30
CA ILE A 105 16.80 -15.35 25.16
C ILE A 105 15.38 -15.35 25.75
N GLU A 106 14.68 -16.48 25.68
CA GLU A 106 13.31 -16.63 26.21
C GLU A 106 13.29 -16.47 27.73
N ASP A 107 14.20 -17.12 28.45
CA ASP A 107 14.30 -17.02 29.91
C ASP A 107 14.76 -15.63 30.36
N ALA A 108 15.71 -15.03 29.62
CA ALA A 108 16.19 -13.67 29.88
C ALA A 108 15.06 -12.64 29.74
N VAL A 109 14.32 -12.69 28.63
CA VAL A 109 13.20 -11.76 28.35
C VAL A 109 12.05 -11.98 29.32
N LYS A 110 11.73 -13.24 29.66
CA LYS A 110 10.71 -13.55 30.68
C LYS A 110 11.08 -12.95 32.04
N THR A 111 12.34 -13.05 32.43
CA THR A 111 12.83 -12.45 33.66
C THR A 111 12.76 -10.92 33.58
N ALA A 112 13.20 -10.33 32.47
CA ALA A 112 13.14 -8.88 32.27
C ALA A 112 11.71 -8.32 32.42
N ASN A 113 10.72 -8.97 31.77
CA ASN A 113 9.32 -8.60 31.88
C ASN A 113 8.77 -8.76 33.30
N MET A 114 9.14 -9.84 34.00
CA MET A 114 8.72 -10.06 35.39
C MET A 114 9.29 -8.99 36.34
N LEU A 115 10.54 -8.60 36.13
CA LEU A 115 11.23 -7.59 36.92
C LEU A 115 10.59 -6.21 36.73
N GLN A 116 10.31 -5.82 35.48
CA GLN A 116 9.60 -4.58 35.15
C GLN A 116 8.22 -4.55 35.81
N LEU A 117 7.44 -5.63 35.69
CA LEU A 117 6.11 -5.74 36.28
C LEU A 117 6.16 -5.66 37.82
N THR A 118 7.05 -6.43 38.45
CA THR A 118 7.15 -6.48 39.93
C THR A 118 7.50 -5.11 40.50
N ARG A 119 8.38 -4.37 39.83
CA ARG A 119 8.83 -3.05 40.26
C ARG A 119 7.79 -1.96 40.06
N SER A 120 7.07 -1.97 38.93
CA SER A 120 5.93 -1.05 38.72
C SER A 120 4.81 -1.25 39.76
N MET A 121 4.59 -2.49 40.23
CA MET A 121 3.60 -2.79 41.28
C MET A 121 4.01 -2.35 42.70
N MET A 122 5.30 -2.06 42.97
CA MET A 122 5.76 -1.62 44.29
C MET A 122 5.43 -0.14 44.62
N ARG A 123 4.80 0.61 43.68
CA ARG A 123 4.21 1.95 43.88
C ARG A 123 5.11 2.99 44.59
N SER A 124 6.40 3.03 44.29
CA SER A 124 7.29 4.13 44.67
C SER A 124 7.65 4.94 43.42
N ALA A 125 7.63 6.28 43.48
CA ALA A 125 8.02 7.12 42.34
C ALA A 125 9.47 6.90 41.86
N ASN A 126 10.30 6.21 42.66
CA ASN A 126 11.67 5.81 42.35
C ASN A 126 11.81 4.31 42.00
N SER A 127 10.71 3.56 41.82
CA SER A 127 10.77 2.12 41.51
C SER A 127 10.58 1.78 40.03
N ASP A 128 10.32 2.74 39.15
CA ASP A 128 10.34 2.47 37.71
C ASP A 128 11.78 2.22 37.27
N VAL A 129 12.04 0.97 36.92
CA VAL A 129 13.31 0.52 36.34
C VAL A 129 13.07 0.18 34.89
N ASP A 130 14.04 0.51 34.07
CA ASP A 130 14.14 -0.02 32.73
C ASP A 130 14.96 -1.31 32.79
N VAL A 131 14.56 -2.32 32.04
CA VAL A 131 15.24 -3.62 32.00
C VAL A 131 15.64 -3.91 30.56
N SER A 132 16.89 -4.29 30.37
CA SER A 132 17.46 -4.61 29.05
C SER A 132 18.09 -5.99 29.08
N VAL A 133 18.09 -6.65 27.93
CA VAL A 133 18.73 -7.95 27.72
C VAL A 133 19.78 -7.80 26.64
N TYR A 134 21.01 -8.22 26.93
CA TYR A 134 22.14 -8.15 26.01
C TYR A 134 22.69 -9.54 25.69
N SER A 135 23.24 -9.68 24.48
CA SER A 135 24.08 -10.81 24.08
C SER A 135 25.40 -10.22 23.58
N LYS A 136 26.50 -10.42 24.33
CA LYS A 136 27.82 -9.79 24.06
C LYS A 136 27.73 -8.29 23.69
N ASN A 137 27.05 -7.50 24.52
CA ASN A 137 26.78 -6.06 24.32
C ASN A 137 25.82 -5.69 23.17
N VAL A 138 25.25 -6.66 22.45
CA VAL A 138 24.19 -6.41 21.47
C VAL A 138 22.84 -6.41 22.18
N LEU A 139 22.10 -5.31 22.11
CA LEU A 139 20.78 -5.19 22.73
C LEU A 139 19.77 -6.11 22.05
N ARG A 140 19.14 -6.99 22.82
CA ARG A 140 18.17 -8.02 22.36
C ARG A 140 16.75 -7.78 22.82
N SER A 141 16.58 -7.10 23.93
CA SER A 141 15.29 -6.63 24.41
C SER A 141 15.49 -5.47 25.35
N THR A 142 14.50 -4.57 25.43
CA THR A 142 14.50 -3.50 26.43
C THR A 142 13.08 -3.09 26.76
N THR A 143 12.87 -2.56 27.95
CA THR A 143 11.60 -1.93 28.32
C THR A 143 11.58 -0.43 28.02
N LYS A 144 12.71 0.16 27.63
CA LYS A 144 12.81 1.57 27.27
C LYS A 144 12.06 1.86 25.97
N PRO A 145 11.41 3.03 25.84
CA PRO A 145 10.91 3.49 24.56
C PRO A 145 12.00 3.46 23.49
N SER A 146 11.78 2.67 22.44
CA SER A 146 12.80 2.35 21.45
C SER A 146 12.20 2.28 20.05
N ILE A 147 13.07 2.41 19.05
CA ILE A 147 12.76 2.09 17.66
C ILE A 147 13.42 0.77 17.25
N VAL A 148 12.84 0.15 16.24
CA VAL A 148 13.46 -0.91 15.46
C VAL A 148 14.03 -0.28 14.20
N LYS A 149 15.32 -0.52 13.96
CA LYS A 149 15.96 -0.18 12.69
C LYS A 149 16.19 -1.43 11.87
N PHE A 150 15.61 -1.47 10.68
CA PHE A 150 15.87 -2.54 9.73
C PHE A 150 17.27 -2.39 9.14
N LYS A 151 17.99 -3.51 9.05
CA LYS A 151 19.33 -3.54 8.46
C LYS A 151 19.26 -3.53 6.94
N VAL A 152 20.18 -2.80 6.30
CA VAL A 152 20.32 -2.85 4.84
C VAL A 152 20.96 -4.18 4.44
N LEU A 153 20.19 -5.02 3.72
CA LEU A 153 20.63 -6.34 3.27
C LEU A 153 21.34 -6.28 1.91
N ASP A 154 22.19 -7.30 1.66
CA ASP A 154 22.93 -7.44 0.41
C ASP A 154 21.99 -7.45 -0.81
N GLY A 155 22.44 -6.86 -1.92
CA GLY A 155 21.67 -6.82 -3.18
C GLY A 155 20.28 -6.18 -3.11
N GLY A 156 19.99 -5.38 -2.07
CA GLY A 156 18.68 -4.76 -1.87
C GLY A 156 17.58 -5.77 -1.51
N MET A 157 17.96 -6.90 -0.91
CA MET A 157 17.02 -7.90 -0.43
C MET A 157 16.06 -7.35 0.62
N THR A 158 14.86 -7.92 0.66
CA THR A 158 13.80 -7.53 1.58
C THR A 158 13.93 -8.25 2.92
N THR A 159 13.56 -7.58 4.01
CA THR A 159 13.41 -8.19 5.32
C THR A 159 12.03 -8.84 5.45
N PRO A 160 11.94 -10.18 5.65
CA PRO A 160 10.68 -10.87 5.88
C PRO A 160 10.20 -10.70 7.33
N TYR A 161 8.90 -10.75 7.54
CA TYR A 161 8.28 -10.82 8.87
C TYR A 161 7.00 -11.66 8.85
N LYS A 162 6.49 -12.00 10.03
CA LYS A 162 5.16 -12.59 10.22
C LYS A 162 4.25 -11.63 10.97
N GLU A 163 3.04 -11.41 10.47
CA GLU A 163 2.01 -10.68 11.23
C GLU A 163 1.67 -11.43 12.52
N VAL A 164 1.55 -10.69 13.63
CA VAL A 164 1.31 -11.28 14.95
C VAL A 164 -0.05 -11.98 15.02
N ASP A 165 -1.11 -11.35 14.52
CA ASP A 165 -2.49 -11.83 14.75
C ASP A 165 -2.94 -12.86 13.72
N THR A 166 -2.42 -12.79 12.50
CA THR A 166 -2.88 -13.61 11.36
C THR A 166 -1.85 -14.66 10.92
N ASN A 167 -0.59 -14.52 11.37
CA ASN A 167 0.56 -15.29 10.87
C ASN A 167 0.70 -15.21 9.33
N ILE A 168 0.24 -14.12 8.70
CA ILE A 168 0.47 -13.82 7.29
C ILE A 168 1.95 -13.43 7.14
N SER A 169 2.59 -13.93 6.07
CA SER A 169 3.94 -13.51 5.70
C SER A 169 3.89 -12.13 5.05
N GLY A 170 4.75 -11.22 5.51
CA GLY A 170 4.97 -9.93 4.89
C GLY A 170 6.46 -9.65 4.70
N TYR A 171 6.76 -8.54 4.03
CA TYR A 171 8.12 -8.10 3.77
C TYR A 171 8.22 -6.57 3.67
N THR A 172 9.42 -6.06 3.93
CA THR A 172 9.78 -4.65 3.76
C THR A 172 11.24 -4.49 3.36
N SER A 173 11.72 -3.27 3.16
CA SER A 173 13.13 -2.98 2.95
C SER A 173 13.57 -1.72 3.71
N ALA A 174 14.69 -1.83 4.43
CA ALA A 174 15.30 -0.78 5.25
C ALA A 174 15.62 0.52 4.48
N VAL A 175 15.72 0.41 3.16
CA VAL A 175 16.02 1.51 2.26
C VAL A 175 14.87 2.51 2.07
N TYR A 176 13.65 2.14 2.44
CA TYR A 176 12.46 3.00 2.34
C TYR A 176 11.99 3.57 3.68
N ALA A 177 12.44 3.00 4.80
CA ALA A 177 12.15 3.47 6.14
C ALA A 177 13.27 3.05 7.10
N VAL A 178 13.84 4.00 7.85
CA VAL A 178 14.85 3.68 8.89
C VAL A 178 14.25 3.10 10.15
N ASP A 179 12.97 3.34 10.42
CA ASP A 179 12.40 3.16 11.75
C ASP A 179 11.01 2.53 11.76
N ALA A 180 10.78 1.73 12.82
CA ALA A 180 9.51 1.20 13.26
C ALA A 180 9.42 1.29 14.79
N ALA A 181 8.22 1.24 15.36
CA ALA A 181 8.06 1.17 16.81
C ALA A 181 8.54 -0.18 17.34
N TYR A 182 9.36 -0.19 18.39
CA TYR A 182 9.70 -1.41 19.12
C TYR A 182 8.63 -1.74 20.17
N LEU A 183 8.04 -2.94 20.07
CA LEU A 183 6.94 -3.38 20.93
C LEU A 183 7.32 -4.52 21.88
N GLY A 184 8.59 -4.95 21.86
CA GLY A 184 9.09 -6.05 22.68
C GLY A 184 9.82 -7.12 21.88
N THR A 185 10.29 -8.14 22.58
CA THR A 185 10.91 -9.34 22.00
C THR A 185 10.08 -10.55 22.44
N VAL A 186 9.70 -11.40 21.49
CA VAL A 186 8.85 -12.58 21.71
C VAL A 186 9.50 -13.76 20.98
N ASP A 187 9.78 -14.85 21.69
CA ASP A 187 10.39 -16.07 21.14
C ASP A 187 11.66 -15.78 20.30
N GLY A 188 12.53 -14.92 20.84
CA GLY A 188 13.77 -14.47 20.19
C GLY A 188 13.59 -13.51 19.00
N LYS A 189 12.35 -13.21 18.59
CA LYS A 189 12.02 -12.28 17.49
C LYS A 189 11.63 -10.91 18.01
N VAL A 190 11.93 -9.88 17.23
CA VAL A 190 11.58 -8.50 17.55
C VAL A 190 10.17 -8.20 17.09
N LYS A 191 9.29 -7.78 18.00
CA LYS A 191 7.93 -7.31 17.71
C LYS A 191 7.99 -5.83 17.36
N PHE A 192 7.45 -5.46 16.20
CA PHE A 192 7.47 -4.09 15.71
C PHE A 192 6.10 -3.63 15.20
N ARG A 193 5.91 -2.31 15.06
CA ARG A 193 4.80 -1.72 14.30
C ARG A 193 5.30 -0.72 13.26
N MET A 194 4.83 -0.84 12.03
CA MET A 194 5.20 0.01 10.89
C MET A 194 4.11 -0.04 9.80
N ALA A 195 3.71 1.11 9.26
CA ALA A 195 2.69 1.20 8.21
C ALA A 195 1.46 0.31 8.47
N GLY A 196 0.88 0.44 9.68
CA GLY A 196 -0.29 -0.31 10.14
C GLY A 196 0.04 -1.69 10.70
N VAL A 197 1.01 -2.41 10.14
CA VAL A 197 1.25 -3.82 10.49
C VAL A 197 1.97 -3.95 11.82
N THR A 198 1.53 -4.92 12.63
CA THR A 198 2.27 -5.40 13.81
C THR A 198 2.89 -6.75 13.47
N GLY A 199 4.23 -6.81 13.39
CA GLY A 199 4.96 -7.97 12.90
C GLY A 199 6.02 -8.49 13.86
N LEU A 200 6.43 -9.74 13.65
CA LEU A 200 7.60 -10.38 14.25
C LEU A 200 8.68 -10.55 13.18
N VAL A 201 9.85 -9.98 13.43
CA VAL A 201 11.03 -10.07 12.56
C VAL A 201 12.17 -10.75 13.28
N ASP A 202 12.97 -11.51 12.54
CA ASP A 202 14.15 -12.13 13.10
C ASP A 202 15.16 -11.07 13.58
N ALA A 203 15.71 -11.26 14.78
CA ALA A 203 16.59 -10.28 15.41
C ALA A 203 17.82 -9.96 14.55
N LYS A 204 18.28 -10.91 13.72
CA LYS A 204 19.43 -10.69 12.85
C LYS A 204 19.22 -9.61 11.79
N TYR A 205 17.97 -9.35 11.38
CA TYR A 205 17.63 -8.36 10.35
C TYR A 205 17.39 -6.96 10.90
N VAL A 206 17.47 -6.77 12.22
CA VAL A 206 17.16 -5.48 12.84
C VAL A 206 18.15 -5.12 13.94
N THR A 207 18.14 -3.86 14.35
CA THR A 207 18.76 -3.39 15.58
C THR A 207 17.70 -2.68 16.42
N ILE A 208 17.77 -2.85 17.74
CA ILE A 208 16.95 -2.09 18.69
C ILE A 208 17.77 -0.86 19.08
N GLN A 209 17.18 0.33 18.93
CA GLN A 209 17.81 1.57 19.35
C GLN A 209 16.88 2.33 20.30
N GLU A 210 17.39 2.64 21.49
CA GLU A 210 16.72 3.51 22.45
C GLU A 210 16.38 4.86 21.82
N TYR A 211 15.15 5.32 22.02
CA TYR A 211 14.73 6.62 21.54
C TYR A 211 15.35 7.73 22.39
N THR A 212 15.92 8.73 21.73
CA THR A 212 16.25 10.02 22.34
C THR A 212 15.77 11.13 21.43
N ALA A 213 15.59 12.34 21.95
CA ALA A 213 15.18 13.49 21.15
C ALA A 213 16.14 13.83 19.98
N LYS A 214 17.34 13.23 19.95
CA LYS A 214 18.32 13.38 18.86
C LYS A 214 18.14 12.35 17.73
N VAL A 215 17.38 11.28 17.96
CA VAL A 215 17.12 10.26 16.94
C VAL A 215 16.10 10.80 15.95
N ASN A 216 16.45 10.78 14.67
CA ASN A 216 15.50 11.07 13.60
C ASN A 216 14.54 9.89 13.44
N VAL A 217 13.28 10.12 13.80
CA VAL A 217 12.16 9.20 13.60
C VAL A 217 11.16 9.83 12.66
N SER A 218 10.49 9.01 11.86
CA SER A 218 9.45 9.46 10.94
C SER A 218 8.28 10.08 11.73
N TYR A 219 7.67 11.13 11.18
CA TYR A 219 6.63 11.89 11.88
C TYR A 219 5.66 12.59 10.93
N TYR A 220 4.50 12.97 11.45
CA TYR A 220 3.48 13.72 10.74
C TYR A 220 3.46 15.19 11.18
N TYR A 221 3.13 16.07 10.26
CA TYR A 221 3.02 17.51 10.51
C TYR A 221 2.00 18.17 9.61
N VAL A 222 1.47 19.30 10.05
CA VAL A 222 0.52 20.11 9.29
C VAL A 222 1.21 21.37 8.77
N THR A 223 0.97 21.68 7.50
CA THR A 223 1.32 22.97 6.88
C THR A 223 0.29 23.35 5.83
N LYS A 224 -0.18 24.61 5.83
CA LYS A 224 -1.18 25.11 4.88
C LYS A 224 -2.45 24.26 4.83
N ASN A 225 -2.94 23.84 6.01
CA ASN A 225 -4.10 22.96 6.17
C ASN A 225 -3.99 21.57 5.48
N LYS A 226 -2.77 21.11 5.22
CA LYS A 226 -2.48 19.79 4.64
C LYS A 226 -1.67 18.97 5.63
N LEU A 227 -1.96 17.68 5.71
CA LEU A 227 -1.23 16.72 6.53
C LEU A 227 -0.17 16.03 5.69
N TYR A 228 1.06 16.02 6.19
CA TYR A 228 2.22 15.41 5.57
C TYR A 228 2.84 14.37 6.47
N HIS A 229 3.39 13.32 5.86
CA HIS A 229 4.23 12.32 6.51
C HIS A 229 5.68 12.53 6.09
N GLN A 230 6.52 12.94 7.05
CA GLN A 230 7.98 13.01 6.92
C GLN A 230 8.58 11.64 7.22
N ILE A 231 9.14 11.01 6.20
CA ILE A 231 9.79 9.71 6.29
C ILE A 231 11.30 9.88 6.20
N PHE A 232 12.02 9.20 7.11
CA PHE A 232 13.47 9.10 7.06
C PHE A 232 13.91 7.74 6.51
N THR A 233 14.90 7.76 5.63
CA THR A 233 15.59 6.56 5.13
C THR A 233 17.10 6.70 5.39
N PRO A 234 17.91 5.63 5.26
CA PRO A 234 19.35 5.73 5.47
C PRO A 234 20.04 6.68 4.48
N TYR A 235 19.40 6.96 3.34
CA TYR A 235 20.04 7.66 2.21
C TYR A 235 19.33 8.96 1.81
N TYR A 236 18.06 9.13 2.17
CA TYR A 236 17.26 10.29 1.83
C TYR A 236 16.10 10.47 2.81
N SER A 237 15.37 11.56 2.64
CA SER A 237 14.09 11.78 3.28
C SER A 237 13.01 12.05 2.23
N SER A 238 11.78 11.64 2.53
CA SER A 238 10.60 11.83 1.69
C SER A 238 9.55 12.58 2.50
N SER A 239 8.81 13.50 1.88
CA SER A 239 7.64 14.12 2.49
C SER A 239 6.48 13.97 1.53
N GLN A 240 5.45 13.25 1.95
CA GLN A 240 4.29 12.96 1.12
C GLN A 240 3.01 13.44 1.80
N ARG A 241 2.12 14.03 1.00
CA ARG A 241 0.81 14.49 1.47
C ARG A 241 -0.08 13.28 1.71
N VAL A 242 -0.58 13.15 2.94
CA VAL A 242 -1.49 12.07 3.36
C VAL A 242 -2.92 12.57 3.58
N GLY A 243 -3.18 13.85 3.29
CA GLY A 243 -4.51 14.41 3.10
C GLY A 243 -4.64 15.86 3.55
N ASN A 244 -5.89 16.28 3.78
CA ASN A 244 -6.17 17.56 4.42
C ASN A 244 -6.01 17.40 5.93
N ALA A 245 -5.56 18.45 6.61
CA ALA A 245 -5.36 18.39 8.04
C ALA A 245 -6.71 18.26 8.77
N PRO A 246 -6.93 17.19 9.56
CA PRO A 246 -8.10 17.13 10.42
C PRO A 246 -7.99 18.18 11.53
N ALA A 247 -9.13 18.64 12.05
CA ALA A 247 -9.18 19.78 12.98
C ALA A 247 -8.37 19.57 14.28
N TYR A 248 -8.13 18.33 14.69
CA TYR A 248 -7.35 17.99 15.89
C TYR A 248 -5.83 18.04 15.68
N LEU A 249 -5.33 18.09 14.44
CA LEU A 249 -3.91 18.27 14.14
C LEU A 249 -3.61 19.74 13.81
N LYS A 250 -2.55 20.28 14.40
CA LYS A 250 -2.21 21.70 14.33
C LYS A 250 -0.85 21.91 13.67
N GLU A 251 -0.70 23.06 13.00
CA GLU A 251 0.60 23.53 12.51
C GLU A 251 1.60 23.68 13.67
N ASN A 252 2.90 23.65 13.36
CA ASN A 252 4.00 23.74 14.32
C ASN A 252 4.02 22.65 15.41
N THR A 253 3.31 21.54 15.21
CA THR A 253 3.31 20.38 16.10
C THR A 253 3.79 19.14 15.35
N LYS A 254 4.71 18.39 15.96
CA LYS A 254 5.17 17.09 15.48
C LYS A 254 4.27 16.00 16.06
N TYR A 255 3.77 15.12 15.21
CA TYR A 255 2.94 13.97 15.60
C TYR A 255 3.63 12.65 15.24
N PHE A 256 3.61 11.68 16.14
CA PHE A 256 4.14 10.34 15.93
C PHE A 256 3.00 9.36 15.69
N SER A 257 3.18 8.45 14.74
CA SER A 257 2.27 7.35 14.44
C SER A 257 3.01 6.34 13.55
N TYR A 258 2.93 5.05 13.87
CA TYR A 258 3.40 3.98 12.97
C TYR A 258 2.24 3.16 12.39
N ASP A 259 0.99 3.50 12.73
CA ASP A 259 -0.21 2.97 12.08
C ASP A 259 -0.82 3.94 11.06
N GLY A 260 -0.45 5.22 11.08
CA GLY A 260 -1.01 6.26 10.20
C GLY A 260 -2.44 6.69 10.58
N HIS A 261 -2.97 6.18 11.70
CA HIS A 261 -4.35 6.33 12.12
C HIS A 261 -4.49 7.10 13.44
N TYR A 262 -3.67 6.75 14.43
CA TYR A 262 -3.66 7.35 15.75
C TYR A 262 -2.38 8.17 15.95
N PHE A 263 -2.55 9.44 16.35
CA PHE A 263 -1.44 10.38 16.44
C PHE A 263 -1.11 10.75 17.89
N TYR A 264 0.17 10.88 18.19
CA TYR A 264 0.68 11.23 19.51
C TYR A 264 1.64 12.41 19.42
N THR A 265 1.63 13.28 20.43
CA THR A 265 2.61 14.39 20.51
C THR A 265 3.90 13.99 21.24
N ALA A 266 3.93 12.82 21.88
CA ALA A 266 5.08 12.28 22.59
C ALA A 266 5.37 10.85 22.13
N PHE A 267 6.60 10.60 21.71
CA PHE A 267 7.04 9.30 21.18
C PHE A 267 6.93 8.18 22.23
N GLU A 268 7.38 8.45 23.47
CA GLU A 268 7.35 7.47 24.55
C GLU A 268 5.92 7.05 24.92
N THR A 269 4.97 8.00 24.91
CA THR A 269 3.55 7.72 25.13
C THR A 269 2.99 6.80 24.05
N MET A 270 3.34 7.02 22.78
CA MET A 270 2.95 6.14 21.67
C MET A 270 3.49 4.72 21.85
N ILE A 271 4.77 4.56 22.19
CA ILE A 271 5.37 3.22 22.41
C ILE A 271 4.67 2.50 23.56
N ASN A 272 4.41 3.20 24.67
CA ASN A 272 3.72 2.62 25.83
C ASN A 272 2.29 2.17 25.50
N ASP A 273 1.57 2.93 24.69
CA ASP A 273 0.22 2.59 24.24
C ASP A 273 0.25 1.40 23.26
N TYR A 274 1.16 1.40 22.28
CA TYR A 274 1.32 0.30 21.32
C TYR A 274 1.77 -1.02 21.97
N GLN A 275 2.65 -0.99 22.97
CA GLN A 275 3.06 -2.18 23.72
C GLN A 275 1.89 -2.86 24.44
N LYS A 276 0.87 -2.07 24.81
CA LYS A 276 -0.37 -2.53 25.46
C LYS A 276 -1.53 -2.72 24.48
N ASP A 277 -1.29 -2.46 23.20
CA ASP A 277 -2.29 -2.41 22.14
C ASP A 277 -3.53 -1.58 22.48
N VAL A 278 -3.30 -0.38 23.04
CA VAL A 278 -4.33 0.63 23.31
C VAL A 278 -3.99 1.94 22.60
N TYR A 279 -4.95 2.85 22.52
CA TYR A 279 -4.77 4.18 21.92
C TYR A 279 -5.26 5.31 22.83
N SER A 280 -5.33 5.05 24.14
CA SER A 280 -5.98 5.91 25.12
C SER A 280 -5.39 7.32 25.22
N HIS A 281 -4.13 7.51 24.82
CA HIS A 281 -3.43 8.79 24.85
C HIS A 281 -3.25 9.43 23.47
N ALA A 282 -3.78 8.82 22.40
CA ALA A 282 -3.77 9.43 21.08
C ALA A 282 -4.64 10.72 21.08
N VAL A 283 -4.20 11.74 20.36
CA VAL A 283 -4.93 13.02 20.24
C VAL A 283 -6.30 12.85 19.57
N ASN A 284 -6.48 11.74 18.85
CA ASN A 284 -7.69 11.37 18.11
C ASN A 284 -8.18 9.95 18.46
N LYS A 285 -8.02 9.53 19.73
CA LYS A 285 -8.41 8.19 20.22
C LYS A 285 -9.83 7.74 19.87
N GLU A 286 -10.79 8.67 19.79
CA GLU A 286 -12.19 8.38 19.46
C GLU A 286 -12.49 8.42 17.96
N SER A 287 -11.57 8.94 17.15
CA SER A 287 -11.75 9.19 15.71
C SER A 287 -10.43 9.00 14.97
N PRO A 288 -9.98 7.75 14.77
CA PRO A 288 -8.78 7.47 13.98
C PRO A 288 -8.89 8.04 12.57
N TYR A 289 -7.76 8.51 12.06
CA TYR A 289 -7.64 9.06 10.71
C TYR A 289 -7.46 7.93 9.70
N TYR A 290 -8.06 8.06 8.52
CA TYR A 290 -7.73 7.20 7.38
C TYR A 290 -7.47 8.10 6.19
N ASN A 291 -6.36 7.94 5.50
CA ASN A 291 -6.11 8.69 4.28
C ASN A 291 -7.10 8.24 3.19
N TYR A 292 -8.03 9.13 2.79
CA TYR A 292 -9.11 8.82 1.84
C TYR A 292 -8.63 8.03 0.62
N TYR A 293 -7.69 8.56 -0.17
CA TYR A 293 -7.25 7.89 -1.40
C TYR A 293 -6.44 6.62 -1.15
N GLN A 294 -5.83 6.48 0.03
CA GLN A 294 -5.10 5.27 0.39
C GLN A 294 -6.07 4.11 0.72
N PHE A 295 -7.21 4.42 1.34
CA PHE A 295 -8.24 3.45 1.72
C PHE A 295 -9.46 3.44 0.78
N LEU A 296 -9.44 4.23 -0.29
CA LEU A 296 -10.44 4.19 -1.36
C LEU A 296 -10.26 2.90 -2.18
N SER A 297 -11.34 2.15 -2.36
CA SER A 297 -11.34 0.96 -3.21
C SER A 297 -11.08 1.32 -4.68
N MET A 298 -10.25 0.54 -5.35
CA MET A 298 -10.04 0.58 -6.80
C MET A 298 -11.34 0.36 -7.59
N ARG A 299 -12.37 -0.28 -6.99
CA ARG A 299 -13.70 -0.49 -7.60
C ARG A 299 -14.57 0.78 -7.65
N THR A 300 -13.99 1.95 -7.40
CA THR A 300 -14.66 3.25 -7.51
C THR A 300 -14.34 3.94 -8.83
N VAL A 301 -15.16 4.91 -9.20
CA VAL A 301 -15.01 5.75 -10.40
C VAL A 301 -14.58 7.14 -9.96
N SER A 302 -13.41 7.58 -10.43
CA SER A 302 -12.96 8.96 -10.19
C SER A 302 -13.76 9.95 -11.04
N SER A 303 -14.04 11.11 -10.46
CA SER A 303 -14.68 12.27 -11.08
C SER A 303 -13.71 13.17 -11.85
N PHE A 304 -12.39 12.90 -11.80
CA PHE A 304 -11.42 13.64 -12.59
C PHE A 304 -11.53 13.30 -14.08
N THR A 305 -11.18 14.26 -14.93
CA THR A 305 -11.18 14.09 -16.39
C THR A 305 -9.77 13.76 -16.89
N ALA A 306 -9.66 13.30 -18.14
CA ALA A 306 -8.38 13.12 -18.80
C ALA A 306 -7.50 14.39 -18.76
N ASP A 307 -8.11 15.57 -18.88
CA ASP A 307 -7.40 16.85 -18.83
C ASP A 307 -6.83 17.15 -17.45
N HIS A 308 -7.51 16.77 -16.37
CA HIS A 308 -6.95 16.94 -15.02
C HIS A 308 -5.70 16.07 -14.84
N LEU A 309 -5.75 14.81 -15.26
CA LEU A 309 -4.59 13.91 -15.22
C LEU A 309 -3.44 14.43 -16.08
N ASN A 310 -3.74 14.89 -17.29
CA ASN A 310 -2.74 15.45 -18.19
C ASN A 310 -2.12 16.73 -17.62
N LYS A 311 -2.90 17.63 -17.00
CA LYS A 311 -2.38 18.84 -16.35
C LYS A 311 -1.50 18.51 -15.16
N ARG A 312 -1.90 17.54 -14.33
CA ARG A 312 -1.09 17.10 -13.18
C ARG A 312 0.28 16.57 -13.61
N LEU A 313 0.34 15.82 -14.71
CA LEU A 313 1.62 15.41 -15.29
C LEU A 313 2.54 16.60 -15.60
N LEU A 314 2.00 17.73 -16.08
CA LEU A 314 2.81 18.91 -16.44
C LEU A 314 3.42 19.61 -15.22
N GLU A 315 2.80 19.50 -14.05
CA GLU A 315 3.37 20.02 -12.80
C GLU A 315 4.50 19.14 -12.28
N GLY A 316 4.39 17.82 -12.48
CA GLY A 316 5.37 16.84 -11.99
C GLY A 316 6.59 16.67 -12.88
N THR A 317 6.47 16.89 -14.20
CA THR A 317 7.58 16.74 -15.14
C THR A 317 7.53 17.71 -16.32
N THR A 318 8.69 18.27 -16.65
CA THR A 318 8.90 19.09 -17.86
C THR A 318 9.36 18.27 -19.06
N ASN A 319 9.62 16.95 -18.89
CA ASN A 319 10.08 16.11 -19.97
C ASN A 319 8.95 15.87 -20.99
N THR A 320 9.09 16.47 -22.17
CA THR A 320 8.13 16.33 -23.27
C THR A 320 8.08 14.91 -23.86
N LYS A 321 9.08 14.08 -23.57
CA LYS A 321 9.15 12.66 -23.99
C LYS A 321 8.61 11.70 -22.93
N SER A 322 8.02 12.19 -21.84
CA SER A 322 7.37 11.34 -20.84
C SER A 322 6.35 10.39 -21.50
N LYS A 323 6.38 9.12 -21.13
CA LYS A 323 5.44 8.11 -21.62
C LYS A 323 4.01 8.30 -21.11
N LEU A 324 3.81 9.11 -20.07
CA LEU A 324 2.48 9.48 -19.57
C LEU A 324 1.86 10.65 -20.33
N ARG A 325 2.59 11.30 -21.24
CA ARG A 325 2.10 12.48 -21.97
C ARG A 325 0.81 12.16 -22.74
N ASN A 326 -0.22 12.95 -22.47
CA ASN A 326 -1.54 12.84 -23.12
C ASN A 326 -2.17 11.44 -22.99
N ARG A 327 -1.89 10.72 -21.89
CA ARG A 327 -2.46 9.39 -21.60
C ARG A 327 -3.67 9.43 -20.66
N GLY A 328 -4.10 10.61 -20.21
CA GLY A 328 -5.23 10.76 -19.29
C GLY A 328 -6.49 10.00 -19.75
N VAL A 329 -6.79 9.99 -21.05
CA VAL A 329 -7.95 9.26 -21.62
C VAL A 329 -7.84 7.75 -21.43
N ASP A 330 -6.62 7.19 -21.48
CA ASP A 330 -6.40 5.76 -21.32
C ASP A 330 -6.73 5.32 -19.88
N PHE A 331 -6.41 6.14 -18.88
CA PHE A 331 -6.78 5.90 -17.48
C PHE A 331 -8.30 6.01 -17.26
N ILE A 332 -8.97 7.01 -17.86
CA ILE A 332 -10.43 7.12 -17.75
C ILE A 332 -11.12 5.90 -18.36
N ASN A 333 -10.66 5.44 -19.53
CA ASN A 333 -11.19 4.25 -20.20
C ASN A 333 -10.93 2.96 -19.42
N ALA A 334 -9.80 2.86 -18.72
CA ALA A 334 -9.47 1.71 -17.90
C ALA A 334 -10.44 1.49 -16.72
N GLN A 335 -11.21 2.51 -16.33
CA GLN A 335 -12.26 2.37 -15.32
C GLN A 335 -13.35 1.36 -15.72
N GLN A 336 -13.49 0.99 -17.00
CA GLN A 336 -14.38 -0.10 -17.44
C GLN A 336 -14.04 -1.46 -16.80
N TYR A 337 -12.81 -1.63 -16.32
CA TYR A 337 -12.35 -2.82 -15.60
C TYR A 337 -12.51 -2.68 -14.08
N GLY A 338 -13.17 -1.63 -13.56
CA GLY A 338 -13.32 -1.45 -12.12
C GLY A 338 -12.00 -1.03 -11.47
N THR A 339 -11.27 -0.13 -12.12
CA THR A 339 -9.98 0.41 -11.67
C THR A 339 -10.05 1.93 -11.64
N ASN A 340 -10.07 2.54 -10.46
CA ASN A 340 -10.16 3.98 -10.28
C ASN A 340 -9.02 4.71 -11.02
N ALA A 341 -9.37 5.67 -11.89
CA ALA A 341 -8.40 6.35 -12.76
C ALA A 341 -7.36 7.19 -11.99
N ALA A 342 -7.75 7.84 -10.89
CA ALA A 342 -6.85 8.67 -10.10
C ALA A 342 -5.81 7.82 -9.37
N LEU A 343 -6.25 6.71 -8.78
CA LEU A 343 -5.36 5.78 -8.09
C LEU A 343 -4.41 5.10 -9.08
N ALA A 344 -4.92 4.62 -10.22
CA ALA A 344 -4.07 4.05 -11.28
C ALA A 344 -3.08 5.06 -11.86
N PHE A 345 -3.48 6.32 -12.03
CA PHE A 345 -2.56 7.39 -12.44
C PHE A 345 -1.46 7.63 -11.38
N GLY A 346 -1.82 7.68 -10.09
CA GLY A 346 -0.87 7.81 -9.00
C GLY A 346 0.16 6.68 -9.00
N LEU A 347 -0.29 5.44 -9.21
CA LEU A 347 0.58 4.27 -9.37
C LEU A 347 1.52 4.40 -10.57
N ALA A 348 0.99 4.75 -11.73
CA ALA A 348 1.82 4.94 -12.92
C ALA A 348 2.89 6.02 -12.71
N VAL A 349 2.55 7.12 -12.03
CA VAL A 349 3.49 8.20 -11.69
C VAL A 349 4.60 7.69 -10.78
N ASN A 350 4.26 6.93 -9.74
CA ASN A 350 5.20 6.27 -8.84
C ASN A 350 6.13 5.32 -9.62
N GLU A 351 5.57 4.32 -10.29
CA GLU A 351 6.31 3.22 -10.89
C GLU A 351 7.16 3.59 -12.11
N SER A 352 6.96 4.79 -12.68
CA SER A 352 7.68 5.24 -13.87
C SER A 352 8.40 6.57 -13.71
N ALA A 353 8.40 7.17 -12.52
CA ALA A 353 8.79 8.56 -12.28
C ALA A 353 8.23 9.51 -13.35
N TRP A 354 6.91 9.62 -13.37
CA TRP A 354 6.20 10.44 -14.36
C TRP A 354 6.43 9.99 -15.82
N GLY A 355 6.59 8.70 -16.08
CA GLY A 355 6.82 8.13 -17.41
C GLY A 355 8.24 8.31 -17.95
N ASN A 356 9.22 8.60 -17.09
CA ASN A 356 10.60 8.90 -17.48
C ASN A 356 11.60 7.76 -17.24
N SER A 357 11.21 6.73 -16.49
CA SER A 357 12.09 5.58 -16.22
C SER A 357 12.54 4.89 -17.50
N SER A 358 13.73 4.27 -17.48
CA SER A 358 14.25 3.52 -18.65
C SER A 358 13.27 2.44 -19.10
N ILE A 359 12.64 1.71 -18.17
CA ILE A 359 11.65 0.68 -18.47
C ILE A 359 10.40 1.27 -19.12
N ALA A 360 9.91 2.42 -18.65
CA ALA A 360 8.81 3.10 -19.33
C ALA A 360 9.21 3.51 -20.75
N GLN A 361 10.40 4.11 -20.91
CA GLN A 361 10.89 4.62 -22.19
C GLN A 361 11.09 3.51 -23.23
N GLU A 362 11.74 2.42 -22.83
CA GLU A 362 12.15 1.31 -23.70
C GLU A 362 11.03 0.29 -23.92
N LYS A 363 10.22 0.03 -22.88
CA LYS A 363 9.26 -1.09 -22.87
C LYS A 363 7.79 -0.68 -22.83
N ASN A 364 7.50 0.63 -22.80
CA ASN A 364 6.16 1.18 -22.55
C ASN A 364 5.52 0.64 -21.25
N ASN A 365 6.32 0.16 -20.31
CA ASN A 365 5.87 -0.43 -19.06
C ASN A 365 5.97 0.63 -17.95
N ILE A 366 4.83 1.25 -17.65
CA ILE A 366 4.75 2.37 -16.71
C ILE A 366 4.35 1.93 -15.28
N PHE A 367 4.10 0.65 -15.06
CA PHE A 367 3.71 0.08 -13.76
C PHE A 367 4.75 -0.91 -13.20
N GLY A 368 5.84 -1.20 -13.93
CA GLY A 368 6.87 -2.15 -13.49
C GLY A 368 6.43 -3.62 -13.56
N LEU A 369 5.46 -3.96 -14.41
CA LEU A 369 4.85 -5.29 -14.47
C LEU A 369 5.79 -6.35 -15.07
N ASN A 370 5.72 -7.57 -14.53
CA ASN A 370 6.37 -8.77 -15.10
C ASN A 370 5.34 -9.66 -15.80
N ALA A 371 5.77 -10.79 -16.38
CA ALA A 371 4.83 -11.72 -16.99
C ALA A 371 3.99 -12.35 -15.88
N VAL A 372 2.69 -12.42 -16.12
CA VAL A 372 1.84 -13.40 -15.46
C VAL A 372 2.04 -14.71 -16.23
N ASP A 373 2.37 -15.80 -15.53
CA ASP A 373 2.72 -17.12 -16.10
C ASP A 373 1.69 -17.68 -17.12
N THR A 374 0.52 -17.06 -17.23
CA THR A 374 -0.62 -17.50 -18.05
C THR A 374 -0.81 -16.72 -19.37
N SER A 375 0.11 -15.86 -19.81
CA SER A 375 -0.01 -15.14 -21.10
C SER A 375 1.28 -15.19 -21.95
N PRO A 376 1.41 -16.17 -22.86
CA PRO A 376 2.56 -16.26 -23.76
C PRO A 376 2.40 -15.27 -24.94
N GLY A 377 3.42 -14.44 -25.23
CA GLY A 377 3.47 -13.76 -26.54
C GLY A 377 4.29 -12.48 -26.68
N THR A 378 4.85 -11.90 -25.64
CA THR A 378 5.75 -10.73 -25.75
C THR A 378 6.73 -10.79 -24.60
N SER A 379 8.00 -10.40 -24.78
CA SER A 379 8.99 -10.38 -23.69
C SER A 379 8.31 -9.81 -22.45
N ALA A 380 8.33 -10.61 -21.37
CA ALA A 380 7.47 -10.59 -20.17
C ALA A 380 7.11 -9.23 -19.52
N ASN A 381 7.70 -8.12 -19.95
CA ASN A 381 7.56 -6.79 -19.38
C ASN A 381 7.53 -5.67 -20.44
N THR A 382 7.30 -5.99 -21.72
CA THR A 382 7.21 -5.03 -22.82
C THR A 382 5.81 -4.99 -23.43
N PHE A 383 5.28 -3.77 -23.57
CA PHE A 383 3.96 -3.52 -24.13
C PHE A 383 4.03 -2.84 -25.49
N ALA A 384 3.10 -3.19 -26.38
CA ALA A 384 2.98 -2.57 -27.71
C ALA A 384 2.76 -1.05 -27.64
N SER A 385 2.10 -0.56 -26.58
CA SER A 385 1.92 0.85 -26.30
C SER A 385 1.67 1.09 -24.82
N VAL A 386 1.75 2.35 -24.39
CA VAL A 386 1.40 2.74 -23.01
C VAL A 386 -0.08 2.48 -22.71
N ALA A 387 -0.96 2.71 -23.70
CA ALA A 387 -2.38 2.39 -23.57
C ALA A 387 -2.62 0.88 -23.37
N ALA A 388 -1.84 0.02 -24.04
CA ALA A 388 -1.89 -1.43 -23.81
C ALA A 388 -1.44 -1.78 -22.39
N CYS A 389 -0.38 -1.15 -21.88
CA CYS A 389 0.08 -1.32 -20.50
C CYS A 389 -0.99 -0.93 -19.47
N ILE A 390 -1.67 0.21 -19.67
CA ILE A 390 -2.75 0.68 -18.79
C ILE A 390 -3.94 -0.29 -18.79
N ASN A 391 -4.36 -0.77 -19.96
CA ASN A 391 -5.44 -1.73 -20.05
C ASN A 391 -5.08 -3.09 -19.43
N ASP A 392 -3.86 -3.58 -19.64
CA ASP A 392 -3.38 -4.83 -19.05
C ASP A 392 -3.31 -4.74 -17.52
N PHE A 393 -2.78 -3.64 -16.99
CA PHE A 393 -2.78 -3.36 -15.56
C PHE A 393 -4.19 -3.39 -14.97
N ALA A 394 -5.10 -2.59 -15.52
CA ALA A 394 -6.46 -2.48 -15.01
C ALA A 394 -7.22 -3.82 -15.07
N LYS A 395 -7.06 -4.57 -16.17
CA LYS A 395 -7.74 -5.84 -16.37
C LYS A 395 -7.10 -6.98 -15.57
N ASN A 396 -5.83 -7.28 -15.81
CA ASN A 396 -5.19 -8.53 -15.36
C ASN A 396 -4.52 -8.41 -13.99
N TRP A 397 -4.14 -7.20 -13.58
CA TRP A 397 -3.49 -6.97 -12.28
C TRP A 397 -4.46 -6.47 -11.23
N VAL A 398 -5.31 -5.50 -11.57
CA VAL A 398 -6.29 -4.96 -10.62
C VAL A 398 -7.55 -5.82 -10.62
N SER A 399 -8.29 -5.86 -11.73
CA SER A 399 -9.64 -6.43 -11.76
C SER A 399 -9.70 -7.94 -11.52
N LEU A 400 -8.78 -8.70 -12.14
CA LEU A 400 -8.65 -10.16 -11.99
C LEU A 400 -7.56 -10.57 -11.00
N GLY A 401 -7.00 -9.61 -10.25
CA GLY A 401 -5.88 -9.86 -9.34
C GLY A 401 -6.11 -9.24 -7.97
N TYR A 402 -5.47 -8.11 -7.71
CA TYR A 402 -5.49 -7.44 -6.40
C TYR A 402 -6.88 -7.12 -5.83
N THR A 403 -7.92 -7.09 -6.67
CA THR A 403 -9.31 -6.87 -6.25
C THR A 403 -10.20 -8.12 -6.35
N ASP A 404 -9.69 -9.28 -6.78
CA ASP A 404 -10.44 -10.54 -6.77
C ASP A 404 -10.15 -11.31 -5.47
N PRO A 405 -11.13 -11.50 -4.57
CA PRO A 405 -10.99 -12.25 -3.30
C PRO A 405 -10.43 -13.67 -3.42
N TYR A 406 -10.41 -14.24 -4.63
CA TYR A 406 -9.93 -15.58 -4.91
C TYR A 406 -8.51 -15.60 -5.48
N ASP A 407 -7.89 -14.45 -5.73
CA ASP A 407 -6.51 -14.33 -6.19
C ASP A 407 -5.57 -14.23 -4.98
N TRP A 408 -4.39 -14.86 -5.07
CA TRP A 408 -3.39 -14.87 -4.00
C TRP A 408 -2.84 -13.48 -3.67
N ARG A 409 -2.97 -12.50 -4.58
CA ARG A 409 -2.58 -11.10 -4.39
C ARG A 409 -3.61 -10.30 -3.58
N TYR A 410 -4.78 -10.85 -3.28
CA TYR A 410 -5.86 -10.11 -2.64
C TYR A 410 -5.62 -9.92 -1.14
N TYR A 411 -5.42 -8.66 -0.76
CA TYR A 411 -5.35 -8.17 0.61
C TYR A 411 -6.29 -6.98 0.83
N GLY A 412 -7.32 -6.84 -0.01
CA GLY A 412 -8.25 -5.71 -0.03
C GLY A 412 -8.10 -4.86 -1.30
N PRO A 413 -9.19 -4.20 -1.74
CA PRO A 413 -9.26 -3.58 -3.05
C PRO A 413 -8.64 -2.17 -3.11
N HIS A 414 -7.98 -1.70 -2.06
CA HIS A 414 -7.43 -0.35 -1.92
C HIS A 414 -5.90 -0.34 -2.04
N LEU A 415 -5.29 0.85 -2.16
CA LEU A 415 -3.82 0.98 -2.18
C LEU A 415 -3.19 0.47 -0.87
N GLY A 416 -3.71 0.98 0.25
CA GLY A 416 -3.41 0.50 1.60
C GLY A 416 -1.97 0.71 2.06
N ASP A 417 -1.53 -0.16 2.94
CA ASP A 417 -0.28 -0.13 3.69
C ASP A 417 0.24 -1.57 3.89
N LYS A 418 1.06 -1.81 4.92
CA LYS A 418 1.57 -3.16 5.18
C LYS A 418 0.61 -4.05 5.95
N GLN A 419 -0.51 -3.53 6.45
CA GLN A 419 -1.56 -4.30 7.12
C GLN A 419 -2.67 -4.73 6.16
N SER A 420 -2.97 -3.92 5.13
CA SER A 420 -4.02 -4.22 4.16
C SER A 420 -3.82 -3.51 2.83
N GLY A 421 -4.51 -3.99 1.80
CA GLY A 421 -4.51 -3.43 0.44
C GLY A 421 -3.36 -3.96 -0.43
N MET A 422 -3.20 -3.35 -1.60
CA MET A 422 -2.23 -3.76 -2.60
C MET A 422 -0.78 -3.72 -2.08
N ASN A 423 -0.46 -2.78 -1.19
CA ASN A 423 0.89 -2.57 -0.68
C ASN A 423 1.45 -3.74 0.15
N VAL A 424 0.59 -4.66 0.64
CA VAL A 424 1.03 -5.89 1.30
C VAL A 424 1.92 -6.74 0.38
N GLN A 425 1.57 -6.84 -0.91
CA GLN A 425 2.23 -7.71 -1.89
C GLN A 425 2.86 -6.97 -3.10
N TYR A 426 2.57 -5.68 -3.30
CA TYR A 426 3.03 -4.96 -4.50
C TYR A 426 4.45 -4.37 -4.35
N ALA A 427 4.77 -3.79 -3.20
CA ALA A 427 6.02 -3.03 -3.04
C ALA A 427 6.70 -3.37 -1.73
N SER A 428 8.03 -3.37 -1.68
CA SER A 428 8.74 -3.49 -0.38
C SER A 428 8.75 -2.19 0.43
N ASP A 429 8.47 -1.07 -0.23
CA ASP A 429 8.25 0.25 0.37
C ASP A 429 7.00 0.25 1.25
N PRO A 430 7.12 0.40 2.59
CA PRO A 430 5.98 0.39 3.48
C PRO A 430 5.01 1.56 3.23
N TYR A 431 5.46 2.63 2.58
CA TYR A 431 4.67 3.84 2.34
C TYR A 431 4.35 4.08 0.86
N TRP A 432 4.42 3.04 0.02
CA TRP A 432 4.06 3.09 -1.40
C TRP A 432 2.62 3.59 -1.63
N GLY A 433 1.67 3.11 -0.82
CA GLY A 433 0.26 3.48 -0.95
C GLY A 433 0.02 4.96 -0.68
N GLU A 434 0.72 5.55 0.30
CA GLU A 434 0.66 6.98 0.59
C GLU A 434 1.15 7.83 -0.60
N LYS A 435 2.26 7.44 -1.24
CA LYS A 435 2.81 8.15 -2.41
C LYS A 435 1.82 8.19 -3.58
N ALA A 436 1.16 7.06 -3.85
CA ALA A 436 0.16 6.98 -4.90
C ALA A 436 -1.10 7.79 -4.56
N ALA A 437 -1.58 7.65 -3.31
CA ALA A 437 -2.73 8.36 -2.79
C ALA A 437 -2.55 9.89 -2.82
N ALA A 438 -1.33 10.38 -2.59
CA ALA A 438 -1.00 11.81 -2.62
C ALA A 438 -1.43 12.50 -3.92
N GLN A 439 -1.34 11.81 -5.07
CA GLN A 439 -1.72 12.37 -6.37
C GLN A 439 -3.20 12.71 -6.46
N GLY A 440 -4.08 12.00 -5.75
CA GLY A 440 -5.50 12.34 -5.66
C GLY A 440 -5.72 13.74 -5.08
N TYR A 441 -5.02 14.07 -3.99
CA TYR A 441 -5.14 15.40 -3.38
C TYR A 441 -4.53 16.52 -4.23
N PHE A 442 -3.45 16.25 -4.97
CA PHE A 442 -2.93 17.23 -5.93
C PHE A 442 -3.89 17.46 -7.11
N LEU A 443 -4.57 16.40 -7.56
CA LEU A 443 -5.62 16.52 -8.57
C LEU A 443 -6.83 17.33 -8.08
N GLU A 444 -7.22 17.19 -6.80
CA GLU A 444 -8.25 18.05 -6.21
C GLU A 444 -7.84 19.51 -6.20
N ASP A 445 -6.64 19.82 -5.70
CA ASP A 445 -6.14 21.19 -5.64
C ASP A 445 -6.07 21.82 -7.04
N LEU A 446 -5.63 21.05 -8.04
CA LEU A 446 -5.49 21.50 -9.43
C LEU A 446 -6.84 21.74 -10.10
N SER A 447 -7.81 20.88 -9.86
CA SER A 447 -9.10 20.90 -10.57
C SER A 447 -10.20 21.66 -9.84
N GLY A 448 -10.04 21.90 -8.54
CA GLY A 448 -11.10 22.39 -7.65
C GLY A 448 -12.21 21.36 -7.38
N LYS A 449 -12.09 20.12 -7.89
CA LYS A 449 -13.05 19.05 -7.63
C LYS A 449 -12.76 18.36 -6.30
N LYS A 450 -13.82 17.96 -5.61
CA LYS A 450 -13.77 17.15 -4.38
C LYS A 450 -14.15 15.71 -4.67
N ASP A 451 -13.24 14.99 -5.30
CA ASP A 451 -13.41 13.56 -5.56
C ASP A 451 -13.43 12.75 -4.24
N SER A 452 -12.82 13.30 -3.19
CA SER A 452 -12.85 12.78 -1.83
C SER A 452 -14.19 12.88 -1.10
N ASP A 453 -15.13 13.68 -1.61
CA ASP A 453 -16.47 13.81 -1.02
C ASP A 453 -17.50 12.86 -1.67
N LYS A 454 -17.09 12.01 -2.62
CA LYS A 454 -18.03 11.20 -3.42
C LYS A 454 -18.54 9.96 -2.70
N TYR A 455 -17.65 9.21 -2.03
CA TYR A 455 -17.98 7.89 -1.50
C TYR A 455 -18.07 7.88 0.01
N THR A 456 -19.11 7.23 0.53
CA THR A 456 -19.15 6.83 1.94
C THR A 456 -18.24 5.63 2.12
N LEU A 457 -17.25 5.75 3.00
CA LEU A 457 -16.30 4.69 3.32
C LEU A 457 -16.51 4.23 4.76
N VAL A 458 -16.58 2.91 4.92
CA VAL A 458 -16.63 2.23 6.22
C VAL A 458 -15.39 1.37 6.36
N ILE A 459 -14.70 1.46 7.49
CA ILE A 459 -13.59 0.57 7.83
C ILE A 459 -14.11 -0.53 8.77
N ASP A 460 -13.73 -1.79 8.52
CA ASP A 460 -13.90 -2.89 9.47
C ASP A 460 -12.57 -3.19 10.17
N THR A 461 -12.60 -3.15 11.50
CA THR A 461 -11.46 -3.47 12.38
C THR A 461 -11.58 -4.87 12.98
N GLY A 462 -12.50 -5.69 12.47
CA GLY A 462 -12.79 -7.02 12.98
C GLY A 462 -11.62 -8.01 12.84
N VAL A 463 -11.70 -9.08 13.62
CA VAL A 463 -10.71 -10.18 13.65
C VAL A 463 -11.18 -11.43 12.89
N LYS A 464 -12.24 -11.31 12.10
CA LYS A 464 -12.80 -12.40 11.28
C LYS A 464 -13.26 -11.87 9.93
N PRO A 465 -13.11 -12.65 8.85
CA PRO A 465 -13.71 -12.31 7.56
C PRO A 465 -15.23 -12.06 7.69
N ILE A 466 -15.72 -11.15 6.87
CA ILE A 466 -17.12 -10.80 6.68
C ILE A 466 -17.61 -11.47 5.41
N SER A 467 -18.74 -12.16 5.49
CA SER A 467 -19.48 -12.66 4.33
C SER A 467 -20.22 -11.55 3.60
N ILE A 468 -20.08 -11.52 2.27
CA ILE A 468 -20.81 -10.63 1.37
C ILE A 468 -21.95 -11.42 0.72
N TYR A 469 -23.18 -10.94 0.89
CA TYR A 469 -24.40 -11.62 0.47
C TYR A 469 -25.06 -10.98 -0.75
N LYS A 470 -25.87 -11.76 -1.47
CA LYS A 470 -26.69 -11.29 -2.60
C LYS A 470 -27.78 -10.31 -2.17
N ASP A 471 -28.43 -10.58 -1.04
CA ASP A 471 -29.51 -9.74 -0.49
C ASP A 471 -29.19 -9.40 0.98
N ALA A 472 -29.89 -8.41 1.54
CA ALA A 472 -29.78 -8.01 2.95
C ALA A 472 -30.36 -9.06 3.93
N LYS A 473 -29.99 -10.32 3.78
CA LYS A 473 -30.38 -11.45 4.64
C LYS A 473 -29.31 -12.54 4.56
N THR A 474 -28.98 -13.15 5.70
CA THR A 474 -27.94 -14.19 5.80
C THR A 474 -28.33 -15.50 5.09
N SER A 475 -29.63 -15.71 4.84
CA SER A 475 -30.12 -16.88 4.10
C SER A 475 -30.02 -16.73 2.57
N SER A 476 -29.58 -15.57 2.07
CA SER A 476 -29.34 -15.38 0.65
C SER A 476 -27.98 -15.96 0.24
N LYS A 477 -27.72 -16.04 -1.06
CA LYS A 477 -26.45 -16.55 -1.58
C LYS A 477 -25.29 -15.70 -1.05
N GLU A 478 -24.33 -16.32 -0.37
CA GLU A 478 -23.03 -15.73 -0.11
C GLU A 478 -22.21 -15.73 -1.41
N TYR A 479 -21.66 -14.58 -1.79
CA TYR A 479 -20.79 -14.45 -2.95
C TYR A 479 -19.34 -14.80 -2.62
N TYR A 480 -18.83 -14.27 -1.50
CA TYR A 480 -17.47 -14.44 -1.03
C TYR A 480 -17.34 -13.90 0.41
N GLN A 481 -16.15 -14.07 1.00
CA GLN A 481 -15.72 -13.38 2.21
C GLN A 481 -14.54 -12.46 1.92
N ASN A 482 -14.41 -11.34 2.61
CA ASN A 482 -13.31 -10.37 2.44
C ASN A 482 -11.98 -10.81 3.09
N GLY A 483 -11.77 -12.11 3.32
CA GLY A 483 -10.47 -12.64 3.72
C GLY A 483 -9.54 -12.77 2.50
N ASN A 484 -8.25 -13.00 2.74
CA ASN A 484 -7.32 -13.32 1.65
C ASN A 484 -7.65 -14.70 1.02
N SER A 485 -6.90 -15.11 0.00
CA SER A 485 -7.14 -16.40 -0.69
C SER A 485 -7.09 -17.63 0.21
N ASN A 486 -6.48 -17.53 1.40
CA ASN A 486 -6.42 -18.57 2.42
C ASN A 486 -7.48 -18.39 3.52
N SER A 487 -8.50 -17.53 3.28
CA SER A 487 -9.56 -17.16 4.22
C SER A 487 -9.05 -16.53 5.53
N LYS A 488 -7.82 -16.03 5.56
CA LYS A 488 -7.32 -15.26 6.72
C LYS A 488 -7.93 -13.87 6.71
N VAL A 489 -8.21 -13.33 7.90
CA VAL A 489 -8.70 -11.96 8.06
C VAL A 489 -7.69 -10.97 7.49
N ILE A 490 -8.21 -9.93 6.85
CA ILE A 490 -7.47 -8.73 6.47
C ILE A 490 -7.97 -7.62 7.40
N HIS A 491 -7.08 -7.05 8.21
CA HIS A 491 -7.43 -5.98 9.15
C HIS A 491 -7.59 -4.64 8.44
N GLN A 492 -8.27 -3.67 9.07
CA GLN A 492 -8.47 -2.32 8.51
C GLN A 492 -9.08 -2.35 7.10
N PHE A 493 -10.09 -3.19 6.89
CA PHE A 493 -10.64 -3.43 5.56
C PHE A 493 -11.68 -2.36 5.18
N PRO A 494 -11.50 -1.59 4.08
CA PRO A 494 -12.46 -0.59 3.68
C PRO A 494 -13.58 -1.15 2.80
N PHE A 495 -14.81 -0.71 3.07
CA PHE A 495 -16.00 -0.95 2.24
C PHE A 495 -16.52 0.37 1.66
N VAL A 496 -16.88 0.35 0.38
CA VAL A 496 -17.62 1.44 -0.26
C VAL A 496 -19.11 1.19 -0.08
N VAL A 497 -19.77 2.04 0.71
CA VAL A 497 -21.20 1.94 0.99
C VAL A 497 -21.99 2.69 -0.09
N LEU A 498 -22.92 1.98 -0.72
CA LEU A 498 -23.83 2.49 -1.73
C LEU A 498 -25.19 2.88 -1.15
N ASP A 499 -25.65 2.15 -0.13
CA ASP A 499 -26.92 2.39 0.56
C ASP A 499 -26.96 1.68 1.93
N THR A 500 -27.90 2.04 2.79
CA THR A 500 -28.17 1.38 4.07
C THR A 500 -29.59 0.81 4.11
N VAL A 501 -29.71 -0.50 4.31
CA VAL A 501 -30.99 -1.21 4.39
C VAL A 501 -31.27 -1.64 5.82
N LYS A 502 -32.47 -1.34 6.32
CA LYS A 502 -32.95 -1.81 7.64
C LYS A 502 -34.09 -2.81 7.43
N ASN A 503 -34.01 -3.95 8.09
CA ASN A 503 -35.05 -4.97 8.08
C ASN A 503 -35.11 -5.74 9.41
N SER A 504 -35.92 -6.80 9.48
CA SER A 504 -36.08 -7.62 10.68
C SER A 504 -34.81 -8.33 11.16
N GLN A 505 -33.77 -8.43 10.33
CA GLN A 505 -32.46 -9.02 10.68
C GLN A 505 -31.42 -7.96 11.11
N GLY A 506 -31.80 -6.68 11.15
CA GLY A 506 -30.95 -5.56 11.57
C GLY A 506 -30.63 -4.60 10.44
N THR A 507 -29.52 -3.86 10.61
CA THR A 507 -29.00 -2.92 9.61
C THR A 507 -27.97 -3.61 8.72
N TRP A 508 -28.03 -3.32 7.42
CA TRP A 508 -27.16 -3.85 6.39
C TRP A 508 -26.62 -2.69 5.54
N TYR A 509 -25.35 -2.77 5.14
CA TYR A 509 -24.83 -1.92 4.08
C TYR A 509 -24.96 -2.64 2.74
N LYS A 510 -25.53 -1.95 1.75
CA LYS A 510 -25.33 -2.29 0.34
C LYS A 510 -23.96 -1.78 -0.06
N ILE A 511 -23.07 -2.65 -0.51
CA ILE A 511 -21.68 -2.32 -0.81
C ILE A 511 -21.32 -2.66 -2.26
N ARG A 512 -20.32 -1.95 -2.77
CA ARG A 512 -19.64 -2.28 -4.03
C ARG A 512 -18.88 -3.60 -3.85
N THR A 513 -19.08 -4.60 -4.72
CA THR A 513 -18.36 -5.89 -4.58
C THR A 513 -16.97 -5.83 -5.16
N ASP A 514 -16.04 -6.56 -4.54
CA ASP A 514 -14.67 -6.67 -5.02
C ASP A 514 -14.58 -7.66 -6.18
N CYS A 515 -15.27 -8.80 -6.08
CA CYS A 515 -15.37 -9.74 -7.18
C CYS A 515 -16.36 -9.26 -8.26
N ILE A 516 -16.16 -9.79 -9.47
CA ILE A 516 -17.07 -9.59 -10.61
C ILE A 516 -18.18 -10.63 -10.51
N LEU A 517 -19.43 -10.18 -10.54
CA LEU A 517 -20.63 -11.02 -10.52
C LEU A 517 -21.12 -11.30 -11.94
N LYS A 518 -21.94 -12.35 -12.09
CA LYS A 518 -22.77 -12.52 -13.28
C LYS A 518 -23.81 -11.39 -13.35
N ALA A 519 -24.25 -11.01 -14.55
CA ALA A 519 -25.22 -9.92 -14.74
C ALA A 519 -26.55 -10.13 -14.00
N ASP A 520 -26.99 -11.39 -13.83
CA ASP A 520 -28.17 -11.77 -13.05
C ASP A 520 -27.92 -11.84 -11.53
N ARG A 521 -26.69 -11.50 -11.10
CA ARG A 521 -26.22 -11.52 -9.71
C ARG A 521 -26.38 -12.91 -9.07
N SER A 522 -26.37 -14.00 -9.84
CA SER A 522 -26.56 -15.37 -9.33
C SER A 522 -25.32 -15.91 -8.59
N ALA A 523 -24.12 -15.52 -9.01
CA ALA A 523 -22.85 -15.91 -8.43
C ALA A 523 -21.71 -14.98 -8.90
N LYS A 524 -20.50 -15.21 -8.39
CA LYS A 524 -19.26 -14.73 -9.03
C LYS A 524 -19.22 -15.19 -10.49
N ASN A 525 -18.71 -14.34 -11.37
CA ASN A 525 -18.40 -14.67 -12.75
C ASN A 525 -16.95 -15.18 -12.86
N ASN A 526 -16.78 -16.51 -12.87
CA ASN A 526 -15.47 -17.14 -13.03
C ASN A 526 -14.90 -17.03 -14.45
N ASP A 527 -15.75 -16.75 -15.44
CA ASP A 527 -15.38 -16.62 -16.85
C ASP A 527 -15.21 -15.15 -17.27
N SER A 528 -15.08 -14.24 -16.29
CA SER A 528 -14.97 -12.81 -16.55
C SER A 528 -13.70 -12.48 -17.33
N ASN A 529 -13.83 -11.57 -18.30
CA ASN A 529 -12.71 -10.97 -18.99
C ASN A 529 -12.18 -9.71 -18.29
N GLY A 530 -12.54 -9.51 -17.02
CA GLY A 530 -12.13 -8.38 -16.18
C GLY A 530 -13.03 -7.15 -16.25
N LEU A 531 -14.02 -7.12 -17.16
CA LEU A 531 -14.99 -6.01 -17.23
C LEU A 531 -15.83 -5.93 -15.94
N TYR A 532 -15.99 -4.71 -15.44
CA TYR A 532 -16.68 -4.45 -14.19
C TYR A 532 -17.85 -3.49 -14.43
N ASP A 533 -19.06 -4.00 -14.29
CA ASP A 533 -20.28 -3.22 -14.47
C ASP A 533 -20.78 -2.66 -13.13
N TYR A 534 -20.77 -1.34 -13.00
CA TYR A 534 -21.15 -0.63 -11.78
C TYR A 534 -22.65 -0.71 -11.45
N THR A 535 -23.50 -1.22 -12.35
CA THR A 535 -24.95 -1.31 -12.13
C THR A 535 -25.36 -2.54 -11.31
N TYR A 536 -24.63 -3.66 -11.41
CA TYR A 536 -25.00 -4.91 -10.75
C TYR A 536 -23.92 -5.52 -9.85
N ASN A 537 -22.68 -5.03 -9.88
CA ASN A 537 -21.62 -5.46 -8.95
C ASN A 537 -21.78 -4.82 -7.58
N TYR A 538 -22.82 -5.26 -6.86
CA TYR A 538 -23.10 -4.89 -5.48
C TYR A 538 -23.63 -6.10 -4.68
N GLY A 539 -23.35 -6.06 -3.39
CA GLY A 539 -23.75 -7.06 -2.40
C GLY A 539 -24.15 -6.40 -1.08
N TYR A 540 -24.38 -7.20 -0.06
CA TYR A 540 -24.81 -6.74 1.25
C TYR A 540 -23.96 -7.35 2.36
N ILE A 541 -23.57 -6.50 3.30
CA ILE A 541 -22.90 -6.90 4.54
C ILE A 541 -23.75 -6.46 5.73
N LYS A 542 -23.78 -7.28 6.78
CA LYS A 542 -24.47 -6.92 8.02
C LYS A 542 -23.59 -5.97 8.81
N VAL A 543 -24.17 -4.87 9.32
CA VAL A 543 -23.44 -3.92 10.17
C VAL A 543 -23.01 -4.61 11.46
N LYS A 544 -21.76 -4.38 11.87
CA LYS A 544 -21.13 -4.90 13.09
C LYS A 544 -20.54 -3.77 13.91
N ASP A 545 -20.31 -4.01 15.19
CA ASP A 545 -19.70 -3.03 16.11
C ASP A 545 -18.25 -2.69 15.74
N SER A 546 -17.57 -3.57 15.01
CA SER A 546 -16.22 -3.33 14.47
C SER A 546 -16.17 -2.37 13.28
N MET A 547 -17.33 -1.94 12.76
CA MET A 547 -17.42 -1.08 11.60
C MET A 547 -17.56 0.38 12.00
N MET A 548 -16.76 1.24 11.36
CA MET A 548 -16.79 2.69 11.59
C MET A 548 -16.87 3.42 10.25
N VAL A 549 -17.79 4.39 10.15
CA VAL A 549 -17.84 5.31 9.01
C VAL A 549 -16.68 6.29 9.14
N ILE A 550 -15.77 6.28 8.17
CA ILE A 550 -14.58 7.14 8.15
C ILE A 550 -14.73 8.33 7.22
N TYR A 551 -15.61 8.22 6.22
CA TYR A 551 -15.99 9.30 5.31
C TYR A 551 -17.46 9.20 4.95
N GLU A 552 -18.15 10.33 4.91
CA GLU A 552 -19.52 10.43 4.39
C GLU A 552 -19.49 11.01 2.98
N GLY A 553 -19.99 10.24 2.02
CA GLY A 553 -20.08 10.65 0.63
C GLY A 553 -21.37 11.40 0.29
N ASN A 554 -21.37 12.11 -0.83
CA ASN A 554 -22.49 12.88 -1.35
C ASN A 554 -23.60 12.08 -2.05
N GLN A 555 -23.65 10.75 -1.83
CA GLN A 555 -24.63 9.80 -2.40
C GLN A 555 -24.56 9.60 -3.93
N ASP A 556 -23.60 10.20 -4.63
CA ASP A 556 -23.43 10.06 -6.09
C ASP A 556 -22.90 8.68 -6.50
N ALA A 557 -22.33 7.91 -5.55
CA ALA A 557 -21.80 6.56 -5.75
C ALA A 557 -22.77 5.57 -6.44
N ASN A 558 -24.08 5.79 -6.32
CA ASN A 558 -25.11 4.95 -6.95
C ASN A 558 -25.23 5.14 -8.47
N HIS A 559 -24.65 6.21 -9.02
CA HIS A 559 -24.73 6.56 -10.44
C HIS A 559 -23.40 6.39 -11.19
N ASP A 560 -22.47 5.63 -10.60
CA ASP A 560 -21.18 5.33 -11.20
C ASP A 560 -21.32 4.80 -12.63
N LYS A 561 -20.72 5.56 -13.55
CA LYS A 561 -20.55 5.20 -14.95
C LYS A 561 -19.18 5.65 -15.38
N VAL A 562 -18.51 4.85 -16.22
CA VAL A 562 -17.31 5.30 -16.89
C VAL A 562 -17.72 6.53 -17.72
N PRO A 563 -17.08 7.71 -17.52
CA PRO A 563 -17.42 8.89 -18.29
C PRO A 563 -17.31 8.59 -19.78
N ASP A 564 -18.29 9.03 -20.57
CA ASP A 564 -18.18 9.01 -22.03
C ASP A 564 -17.00 9.93 -22.42
N THR A 565 -15.82 9.36 -22.61
CA THR A 565 -14.70 10.12 -23.13
C THR A 565 -14.95 10.35 -24.62
N PRO A 566 -14.91 11.60 -25.12
CA PRO A 566 -14.76 11.81 -26.54
C PRO A 566 -13.57 10.97 -27.03
N ASP A 567 -13.77 10.17 -28.08
CA ASP A 567 -12.72 9.37 -28.72
C ASP A 567 -11.49 10.24 -29.00
N LYS A 568 -10.48 10.13 -28.13
CA LYS A 568 -9.14 10.77 -28.17
C LYS A 568 -9.16 12.32 -28.15
N PRO A 569 -8.19 12.99 -27.49
CA PRO A 569 -7.76 14.30 -27.97
C PRO A 569 -7.27 14.10 -29.41
N ASP A 570 -7.74 14.91 -30.36
CA ASP A 570 -7.41 14.83 -31.79
C ASP A 570 -5.95 14.44 -32.01
N GLU A 571 -5.71 13.14 -32.20
CA GLU A 571 -4.58 12.66 -32.96
C GLU A 571 -4.78 13.36 -34.30
N LYS A 572 -3.87 14.25 -34.69
CA LYS A 572 -4.00 15.02 -35.92
C LYS A 572 -4.11 14.04 -37.08
N VAL A 573 -5.33 13.63 -37.40
CA VAL A 573 -5.62 12.60 -38.38
C VAL A 573 -5.19 13.18 -39.71
N LEU A 574 -4.21 12.56 -40.37
CA LEU A 574 -3.82 12.94 -41.71
C LEU A 574 -5.00 12.63 -42.63
N PRO A 575 -5.71 13.63 -43.20
CA PRO A 575 -6.92 13.37 -43.97
C PRO A 575 -6.55 12.53 -45.21
N GLY A 576 -7.19 11.37 -45.32
CA GLY A 576 -6.94 10.35 -46.33
C GLY A 576 -6.14 9.14 -45.87
N ASP A 577 -5.47 9.16 -44.72
CA ASP A 577 -4.70 8.01 -44.18
C ASP A 577 -5.60 7.12 -43.33
N VAL A 578 -6.30 6.21 -44.01
CA VAL A 578 -7.29 5.32 -43.36
C VAL A 578 -6.67 4.02 -42.83
N ASN A 579 -5.39 3.77 -43.09
CA ASN A 579 -4.67 2.61 -42.57
C ASN A 579 -3.82 2.95 -41.33
N GLY A 580 -3.53 4.24 -41.08
CA GLY A 580 -2.81 4.74 -39.91
C GLY A 580 -1.29 4.57 -39.98
N ASP A 581 -0.71 4.41 -41.17
CA ASP A 581 0.73 4.24 -41.39
C ASP A 581 1.50 5.58 -41.52
N GLY A 582 0.78 6.69 -41.46
CA GLY A 582 1.32 8.06 -41.54
C GLY A 582 1.60 8.53 -42.96
N LYS A 583 1.18 7.80 -44.00
CA LYS A 583 1.41 8.13 -45.42
C LYS A 583 0.13 8.01 -46.23
N LEU A 584 0.01 8.81 -47.29
CA LEU A 584 -1.06 8.63 -48.28
C LEU A 584 -0.58 7.69 -49.38
N SER A 585 -1.21 6.52 -49.48
CA SER A 585 -0.83 5.48 -50.42
C SER A 585 -2.02 4.94 -51.24
N PRO A 586 -1.77 4.19 -52.32
CA PRO A 586 -2.83 3.48 -53.03
C PRO A 586 -3.65 2.52 -52.14
N ALA A 587 -3.09 2.05 -51.02
CA ALA A 587 -3.82 1.19 -50.09
C ALA A 587 -4.95 1.95 -49.37
N ASP A 588 -4.72 3.21 -49.01
CA ASP A 588 -5.71 4.08 -48.38
C ASP A 588 -6.83 4.43 -49.35
N TYR A 589 -6.44 4.75 -50.58
CA TYR A 589 -7.34 4.96 -51.70
C TYR A 589 -8.29 3.76 -51.93
N VAL A 590 -7.77 2.53 -51.89
CA VAL A 590 -8.59 1.32 -52.05
C VAL A 590 -9.56 1.14 -50.87
N LYS A 591 -9.12 1.43 -49.64
CA LYS A 591 -9.97 1.30 -48.44
C LYS A 591 -11.13 2.31 -48.42
N ILE A 592 -10.88 3.57 -48.80
CA ILE A 592 -11.93 4.59 -48.95
C ILE A 592 -12.91 4.18 -50.04
N LYS A 593 -12.40 3.72 -51.19
CA LYS A 593 -13.25 3.21 -52.29
C LYS A 593 -14.13 2.05 -51.83
N ASN A 594 -13.57 1.07 -51.13
CA ASN A 594 -14.32 -0.10 -50.65
C ASN A 594 -15.38 0.28 -49.61
N HIS A 595 -15.14 1.33 -48.82
CA HIS A 595 -16.13 1.90 -47.92
C HIS A 595 -17.31 2.53 -48.65
N ILE A 596 -17.03 3.37 -49.64
CA ILE A 596 -18.06 4.02 -50.47
C ILE A 596 -18.88 2.97 -51.24
N MET A 597 -18.23 1.91 -51.73
CA MET A 597 -18.88 0.81 -52.46
C MET A 597 -19.59 -0.21 -51.55
N GLY A 598 -19.54 -0.04 -50.23
CA GLY A 598 -20.18 -0.95 -49.26
C GLY A 598 -19.51 -2.32 -49.12
N VAL A 599 -18.32 -2.52 -49.70
CA VAL A 599 -17.56 -3.78 -49.66
C VAL A 599 -16.92 -4.00 -48.29
N THR A 600 -16.39 -2.94 -47.66
CA THR A 600 -15.82 -2.98 -46.30
C THR A 600 -16.13 -1.70 -45.53
N LYS A 601 -16.61 -1.79 -44.29
CA LYS A 601 -16.95 -0.59 -43.50
C LYS A 601 -15.80 -0.12 -42.62
N LEU A 602 -15.35 1.12 -42.81
CA LEU A 602 -14.43 1.81 -41.89
C LEU A 602 -15.17 2.19 -40.59
N LYS A 603 -14.44 2.27 -39.48
CA LYS A 603 -14.94 2.67 -38.15
C LYS A 603 -13.85 3.46 -37.41
N GLY A 604 -14.22 4.26 -36.41
CA GLY A 604 -13.27 4.97 -35.55
C GLY A 604 -12.35 5.94 -36.32
N THR A 605 -11.06 5.97 -35.96
CA THR A 605 -10.07 6.87 -36.58
C THR A 605 -9.97 6.72 -38.11
N PRO A 606 -9.92 5.50 -38.71
CA PRO A 606 -10.01 5.33 -40.16
C PRO A 606 -11.23 5.95 -40.83
N LEU A 607 -12.38 6.00 -40.14
CA LEU A 607 -13.59 6.61 -40.68
C LEU A 607 -13.48 8.14 -40.68
N LYS A 608 -12.92 8.72 -39.61
CA LYS A 608 -12.61 10.15 -39.54
C LYS A 608 -11.57 10.56 -40.60
N ALA A 609 -10.57 9.72 -40.85
CA ALA A 609 -9.56 9.95 -41.87
C ALA A 609 -10.10 9.86 -43.31
N ALA A 610 -11.21 9.15 -43.52
CA ALA A 610 -11.78 8.94 -44.84
C ALA A 610 -12.48 10.19 -45.42
N ASP A 611 -12.89 11.14 -44.57
CA ASP A 611 -13.34 12.48 -44.96
C ASP A 611 -12.11 13.36 -45.24
N ALA A 612 -11.50 13.11 -46.41
CA ALA A 612 -10.24 13.72 -46.80
C ALA A 612 -10.40 15.20 -47.20
N ASN A 613 -11.60 15.60 -47.62
CA ASN A 613 -11.94 16.98 -47.99
C ASN A 613 -12.53 17.79 -46.82
N GLN A 614 -12.84 17.14 -45.69
CA GLN A 614 -13.37 17.73 -44.45
C GLN A 614 -14.76 18.36 -44.63
N ASP A 615 -15.60 17.78 -45.49
CA ASP A 615 -16.98 18.26 -45.74
C ASP A 615 -18.04 17.58 -44.86
N GLY A 616 -17.62 16.66 -43.98
CA GLY A 616 -18.48 15.92 -43.07
C GLY A 616 -19.16 14.70 -43.70
N LYS A 617 -18.82 14.34 -44.95
CA LYS A 617 -19.33 13.16 -45.66
C LYS A 617 -18.17 12.34 -46.22
N ILE A 618 -18.39 11.04 -46.39
CA ILE A 618 -17.44 10.19 -47.11
C ILE A 618 -18.03 9.88 -48.47
N SER A 619 -17.44 10.49 -49.50
CA SER A 619 -17.99 10.54 -50.85
C SER A 619 -16.89 10.33 -51.91
N PRO A 620 -17.26 10.20 -53.19
CA PRO A 620 -16.27 10.20 -54.27
C PRO A 620 -15.36 11.45 -54.29
N ALA A 621 -15.75 12.56 -53.66
CA ALA A 621 -14.91 13.75 -53.56
C ALA A 621 -13.67 13.50 -52.69
N ASP A 622 -13.80 12.78 -51.57
CA ASP A 622 -12.69 12.39 -50.69
C ASP A 622 -11.71 11.47 -51.40
N TYR A 623 -12.27 10.53 -52.14
CA TYR A 623 -11.53 9.63 -53.01
C TYR A 623 -10.69 10.37 -54.08
N VAL A 624 -11.18 11.52 -54.59
CA VAL A 624 -10.44 12.37 -55.54
C VAL A 624 -9.32 13.14 -54.83
N VAL A 625 -9.56 13.65 -53.62
CA VAL A 625 -8.54 14.36 -52.82
C VAL A 625 -7.35 13.44 -52.51
N VAL A 626 -7.60 12.22 -52.06
CA VAL A 626 -6.54 11.25 -51.78
C VAL A 626 -5.76 10.89 -53.05
N LYS A 627 -6.46 10.68 -54.16
CA LYS A 627 -5.84 10.41 -55.47
C LYS A 627 -4.93 11.56 -55.92
N ASN A 628 -5.40 12.81 -55.84
CA ASN A 628 -4.62 13.97 -56.27
C ASN A 628 -3.37 14.16 -55.39
N ARG A 629 -3.49 13.95 -54.08
CA ARG A 629 -2.35 14.00 -53.15
C ARG A 629 -1.32 12.91 -53.43
N ILE A 630 -1.74 11.67 -53.72
CA ILE A 630 -0.84 10.58 -54.15
C ILE A 630 -0.12 10.93 -55.46
N MET A 631 -0.82 11.62 -56.37
CA MET A 631 -0.29 12.04 -57.67
C MET A 631 0.53 13.35 -57.64
N GLY A 632 0.68 13.99 -56.47
CA GLY A 632 1.43 15.25 -56.32
C GLY A 632 0.79 16.45 -57.05
N LYS A 633 -0.54 16.48 -57.15
CA LYS A 633 -1.32 17.52 -57.85
C LYS A 633 -2.02 18.50 -56.92
#